data_AF-A0A2T0ANY3-F1
#
_entry.id   AF-A0A2T0ANY3-F1
#
_cell.length_a   1.000
_cell.length_b   1.000
_cell.length_c   1.000
_cell.angle_alpha   90.00
_cell.angle_beta   90.00
_cell.angle_gamma   90.00
#
_symmetry.space_group_name_H-M   'P 1'
#
loop_
_entity.id
_entity.type
_entity.pdbx_description
1 polymer ?
#
loop_
_entity_poly.entity_id
_entity_poly.type
_entity_poly.pdbx_seq_one_letter_code
_entity_poly.pdbx_strand_id
1 'polypeptide(L)'
;MKLMKLSKIFVMTLVIGVAAITITSAKTVKADVFYELSQTVTGYTGSGYTASQKTPKIGYVAVHPKEPIRYPGDLRALDPLIPFGTMITVLNNNPIPTPTGLRSIFYVEDTGDTNYARYNAGKLTYHWIDVYCGASTSSNIAFANNNLNAIERNYMWEN
;
A
#
# COMPACT_ATOMS: atom_id res chain seq x y z
N MET A 1 43.73 9.80 68.34
CA MET A 1 43.07 10.75 67.42
C MET A 1 43.01 10.07 66.04
N LYS A 2 41.87 9.47 65.65
CA LYS A 2 40.93 9.98 64.62
C LYS A 2 41.61 10.02 63.22
N LEU A 3 41.18 9.37 62.13
CA LEU A 3 39.87 8.94 61.61
C LEU A 3 40.02 7.69 60.70
N MET A 4 39.00 6.82 60.69
CA MET A 4 38.71 5.85 59.62
C MET A 4 38.32 6.59 58.33
N LYS A 5 38.84 6.17 57.17
CA LYS A 5 38.36 6.64 55.86
C LYS A 5 37.23 5.71 55.36
N LEU A 6 36.04 6.29 55.20
CA LEU A 6 34.86 5.66 54.60
C LEU A 6 35.13 5.29 53.13
N SER A 7 34.66 4.10 52.77
CA SER A 7 34.53 3.56 51.42
C SER A 7 33.56 4.40 50.57
N LYS A 8 33.98 4.75 49.35
CA LYS A 8 33.07 5.32 48.34
C LYS A 8 32.52 4.17 47.49
N ILE A 9 31.27 3.79 47.75
CA ILE A 9 30.49 2.90 46.89
C ILE A 9 30.06 3.73 45.68
N PHE A 10 30.56 3.37 44.49
CA PHE A 10 30.10 3.92 43.22
C PHE A 10 28.83 3.16 42.80
N VAL A 11 27.66 3.80 42.93
CA VAL A 11 26.41 3.27 42.36
C VAL A 11 26.36 3.72 40.90
N MET A 12 26.59 2.78 39.99
CA MET A 12 26.48 2.99 38.55
C MET A 12 25.02 2.73 38.14
N THR A 13 24.25 3.79 37.94
CA THR A 13 22.86 3.70 37.48
C THR A 13 22.84 3.27 36.01
N LEU A 14 22.37 2.06 35.74
CA LEU A 14 22.08 1.57 34.39
C LEU A 14 20.79 2.23 33.89
N VAL A 15 20.92 3.22 33.00
CA VAL A 15 19.77 3.80 32.29
C VAL A 15 19.44 2.89 31.11
N ILE A 16 18.45 2.01 31.29
CA ILE A 16 17.87 1.25 30.18
C ILE A 16 16.93 2.20 29.45
N GLY A 17 17.39 2.75 28.33
CA GLY A 17 16.53 3.45 27.38
C GLY A 17 15.54 2.46 26.79
N VAL A 18 14.30 2.47 27.27
CA VAL A 18 13.21 1.69 26.66
C VAL A 18 12.88 2.37 25.34
N ALA A 19 13.40 1.83 24.23
CA ALA A 19 12.89 2.16 22.91
C ALA A 19 11.41 1.73 22.89
N ALA A 20 10.50 2.69 22.81
CA ALA A 20 9.08 2.41 22.64
C ALA A 20 8.90 1.67 21.31
N ILE A 21 8.74 0.35 21.37
CA ILE A 21 8.33 -0.46 20.23
C ILE A 21 6.85 -0.16 20.03
N THR A 22 6.54 0.71 19.08
CA THR A 22 5.17 0.97 18.67
C THR A 22 4.66 -0.25 17.91
N ILE A 23 3.91 -1.13 18.59
CA ILE A 23 3.21 -2.24 17.95
C ILE A 23 1.96 -1.64 17.30
N THR A 24 2.04 -1.33 16.01
CA THR A 24 0.85 -0.95 15.24
C THR A 24 0.03 -2.22 14.99
N SER A 25 -1.20 -2.27 15.50
CA SER A 25 -2.15 -3.33 15.19
C SER A 25 -2.47 -3.31 13.69
N ALA A 26 -2.44 -4.48 13.05
CA ALA A 26 -2.84 -4.62 11.65
C ALA A 26 -4.33 -4.27 11.51
N LYS A 27 -4.65 -3.33 10.61
CA LYS A 27 -6.03 -2.95 10.30
C LYS A 27 -6.53 -3.80 9.14
N THR A 28 -7.55 -4.62 9.39
CA THR A 28 -8.25 -5.34 8.33
C THR A 28 -9.26 -4.41 7.66
N VAL A 29 -9.19 -4.29 6.34
CA VAL A 29 -10.12 -3.50 5.53
C VAL A 29 -10.48 -4.31 4.29
N LYS A 30 -11.75 -4.26 3.87
CA LYS A 30 -12.16 -4.82 2.58
C LYS A 30 -11.75 -3.89 1.46
N ALA A 31 -11.24 -4.45 0.37
CA ALA A 31 -10.90 -3.69 -0.81
C ALA A 31 -11.35 -4.40 -2.09
N ASP A 32 -11.85 -3.63 -3.06
CA ASP A 32 -11.98 -4.13 -4.43
C ASP A 32 -10.60 -4.29 -5.06
N VAL A 33 -10.47 -5.25 -5.98
CA VAL A 33 -9.23 -5.47 -6.73
C VAL A 33 -9.50 -5.11 -8.19
N PHE A 34 -8.67 -4.24 -8.73
CA PHE A 34 -8.78 -3.74 -10.09
C PHE A 34 -7.50 -4.02 -10.88
N TYR A 35 -7.61 -4.06 -12.21
CA TYR A 35 -6.49 -4.19 -13.14
C TYR A 35 -6.63 -3.20 -14.29
N GLU A 36 -5.72 -2.25 -14.44
CA GLU A 36 -5.78 -1.29 -15.55
C GLU A 36 -5.10 -1.83 -16.83
N LEU A 37 -5.71 -1.56 -17.99
CA LEU A 37 -5.29 -2.09 -19.31
C LEU A 37 -4.04 -1.46 -19.90
N SER A 38 -3.46 -0.45 -19.26
CA SER A 38 -2.23 0.19 -19.73
C SER A 38 -1.44 0.75 -18.57
N GLN A 39 -0.81 -0.15 -17.81
CA GLN A 39 -0.02 0.24 -16.66
C GLN A 39 1.43 0.52 -17.07
N THR A 40 1.72 1.77 -17.45
CA THR A 40 3.11 2.27 -17.39
C THR A 40 3.49 2.55 -15.93
N VAL A 41 2.51 3.01 -15.16
CA VAL A 41 2.41 3.17 -13.70
C VAL A 41 0.94 2.90 -13.32
N THR A 42 0.62 2.61 -12.06
CA THR A 42 -0.79 2.42 -11.62
C THR A 42 -1.48 3.73 -11.25
N GLY A 43 -0.74 4.85 -11.16
CA GLY A 43 -1.32 6.15 -11.38
C GLY A 43 -0.40 7.38 -11.41
N TYR A 44 -1.08 8.48 -11.71
CA TYR A 44 -0.76 9.91 -11.85
C TYR A 44 0.56 10.39 -12.46
N THR A 45 1.73 9.78 -12.23
CA THR A 45 2.99 10.52 -12.45
C THR A 45 3.40 10.66 -13.92
N GLY A 46 2.85 9.84 -14.84
CA GLY A 46 3.22 9.85 -16.26
C GLY A 46 4.72 9.63 -16.54
N SER A 47 5.52 9.34 -15.51
CA SER A 47 6.98 9.45 -15.50
C SER A 47 7.70 8.10 -15.47
N GLY A 48 6.95 7.00 -15.50
CA GLY A 48 7.48 5.64 -15.34
C GLY A 48 7.79 5.25 -13.89
N TYR A 49 7.47 6.11 -12.91
CA TYR A 49 7.62 5.85 -11.47
C TYR A 49 6.27 5.84 -10.75
N THR A 50 6.16 5.04 -9.70
CA THR A 50 4.98 5.11 -8.80
C THR A 50 4.90 6.47 -8.10
N ALA A 51 3.75 6.83 -7.51
CA ALA A 51 3.61 8.05 -6.71
C ALA A 51 4.61 8.14 -5.54
N SER A 52 5.07 7.00 -5.00
CA SER A 52 6.15 6.94 -4.02
C SER A 52 7.57 7.08 -4.59
N GLN A 53 7.71 7.40 -5.87
CA GLN A 53 8.97 7.57 -6.62
C GLN A 53 9.81 6.30 -6.77
N LYS A 54 9.17 5.13 -6.74
CA LYS A 54 9.85 3.84 -6.97
C LYS A 54 9.62 3.35 -8.38
N THR A 55 10.56 2.54 -8.88
CA THR A 55 10.33 1.77 -10.12
C THR A 55 9.18 0.78 -9.88
N PRO A 56 8.13 0.80 -10.73
CA PRO A 56 7.02 -0.13 -10.62
C PRO A 56 7.50 -1.59 -10.71
N LYS A 57 6.92 -2.47 -9.88
CA LYS A 57 7.22 -3.90 -9.91
C LYS A 57 5.99 -4.72 -9.54
N ILE A 58 5.90 -5.94 -10.05
CA ILE A 58 4.80 -6.85 -9.70
C ILE A 58 4.74 -7.02 -8.18
N GLY A 59 3.53 -6.89 -7.62
CA GLY A 59 3.29 -6.86 -6.17
C GLY A 59 3.16 -5.45 -5.59
N TYR A 60 3.34 -4.41 -6.38
CA TYR A 60 2.90 -3.07 -6.00
C TYR A 60 1.44 -2.87 -6.36
N VAL A 61 0.78 -2.02 -5.57
CA VAL A 61 -0.59 -1.59 -5.81
C VAL A 61 -0.75 -0.08 -5.69
N ALA A 62 -1.73 0.45 -6.42
CA ALA A 62 -2.28 1.78 -6.20
C ALA A 62 -3.48 1.72 -5.27
N VAL A 63 -3.69 2.79 -4.50
CA VAL A 63 -4.90 3.04 -3.70
C VAL A 63 -5.44 4.43 -4.03
N HIS A 64 -6.60 4.80 -3.49
CA HIS A 64 -7.02 6.20 -3.54
C HIS A 64 -6.02 7.13 -2.81
N PRO A 65 -5.85 8.38 -3.25
CA PRO A 65 -5.39 9.44 -2.36
C PRO A 65 -6.40 9.62 -1.19
N LYS A 66 -6.05 10.30 -0.10
CA LYS A 66 -7.02 10.60 0.97
C LYS A 66 -8.15 11.51 0.50
N GLU A 67 -7.81 12.42 -0.42
CA GLU A 67 -8.71 13.37 -1.04
C GLU A 67 -8.50 13.39 -2.56
N PRO A 68 -9.57 13.65 -3.35
CA PRO A 68 -9.42 13.80 -4.78
C PRO A 68 -8.60 15.06 -5.13
N ILE A 69 -7.78 14.95 -6.18
CA ILE A 69 -7.09 16.09 -6.78
C ILE A 69 -8.11 17.11 -7.31
N ARG A 70 -7.76 18.40 -7.31
CA ARG A 70 -8.60 19.45 -7.91
C ARG A 70 -8.07 19.94 -9.26
N TYR A 71 -6.80 19.73 -9.55
CA TYR A 71 -6.15 20.18 -10.78
C TYR A 71 -4.94 19.30 -11.13
N PRO A 72 -4.43 19.35 -12.37
CA PRO A 72 -3.19 18.68 -12.75
C PRO A 72 -1.97 19.13 -11.92
N GLY A 73 -1.15 18.20 -11.42
CA GLY A 73 0.02 18.46 -10.58
C GLY A 73 -0.27 18.59 -9.07
N ASP A 74 -1.51 18.35 -8.64
CA ASP A 74 -1.90 18.46 -7.24
C ASP A 74 -1.24 17.39 -6.35
N LEU A 75 -0.57 17.85 -5.28
CA LEU A 75 0.19 16.99 -4.38
C LEU A 75 -0.67 16.03 -3.57
N ARG A 76 -2.00 16.19 -3.55
CA ARG A 76 -2.90 15.19 -2.93
C ARG A 76 -2.83 13.84 -3.63
N ALA A 77 -2.43 13.80 -4.90
CA ALA A 77 -2.09 12.53 -5.55
C ALA A 77 -0.92 11.81 -4.84
N LEU A 78 -0.10 12.48 -4.05
CA LEU A 78 1.02 11.87 -3.33
C LEU A 78 0.69 11.58 -1.86
N ASP A 79 -0.57 11.75 -1.45
CA ASP A 79 -1.04 11.50 -0.08
C ASP A 79 -2.05 10.34 -0.06
N PRO A 80 -1.59 9.08 0.00
CA PRO A 80 -2.45 7.91 -0.17
C PRO A 80 -3.32 7.65 1.07
N LEU A 81 -4.51 7.10 0.85
CA LEU A 81 -5.42 6.65 1.91
C LEU A 81 -4.78 5.59 2.80
N ILE A 82 -4.03 4.68 2.19
CA ILE A 82 -3.17 3.70 2.87
C ILE A 82 -1.72 4.15 2.65
N PRO A 83 -0.92 4.41 3.71
CA PRO A 83 0.43 4.96 3.56
C PRO A 83 1.32 4.13 2.62
N PHE A 84 2.19 4.80 1.85
CA PHE A 84 3.19 4.11 1.05
C PHE A 84 4.08 3.19 1.91
N GLY A 85 4.51 2.07 1.34
CA GLY A 85 5.25 1.02 2.03
C GLY A 85 4.38 0.10 2.90
N THR A 86 3.08 0.38 3.04
CA THR A 86 2.16 -0.51 3.75
C THR A 86 2.07 -1.85 3.03
N MET A 87 2.26 -2.93 3.79
CA MET A 87 2.02 -4.28 3.32
C MET A 87 0.54 -4.64 3.44
N ILE A 88 -0.07 -5.05 2.34
CA ILE A 88 -1.43 -5.58 2.28
C ILE A 88 -1.36 -7.10 2.15
N THR A 89 -2.02 -7.79 3.06
CA THR A 89 -2.17 -9.24 3.02
C THR A 89 -3.59 -9.60 2.62
N VAL A 90 -3.74 -10.39 1.56
CA VAL A 90 -5.01 -10.96 1.14
C VAL A 90 -5.34 -12.14 2.05
N LEU A 91 -6.48 -12.06 2.73
CA LEU A 91 -6.94 -13.05 3.69
C LEU A 91 -7.73 -14.18 3.01
N ASN A 92 -8.10 -15.20 3.79
CA ASN A 92 -8.98 -16.32 3.37
C ASN A 92 -8.43 -17.21 2.25
N ASN A 93 -7.10 -17.33 2.10
CA ASN A 93 -6.46 -18.16 1.07
C ASN A 93 -6.95 -17.87 -0.37
N ASN A 94 -7.33 -16.63 -0.66
CA ASN A 94 -7.76 -16.22 -1.98
C ASN A 94 -6.70 -15.34 -2.66
N PRO A 95 -5.55 -15.90 -3.07
CA PRO A 95 -4.49 -15.09 -3.64
C PRO A 95 -4.94 -14.46 -4.96
N ILE A 96 -4.43 -13.27 -5.21
CA ILE A 96 -4.73 -12.48 -6.39
C ILE A 96 -3.76 -12.91 -7.51
N PRO A 97 -4.26 -13.19 -8.73
CA PRO A 97 -3.41 -13.53 -9.85
C PRO A 97 -2.57 -12.32 -10.29
N THR A 98 -1.32 -12.58 -10.64
CA THR A 98 -0.42 -11.61 -11.27
C THR A 98 0.28 -12.28 -12.46
N PRO A 99 0.94 -11.53 -13.36
CA PRO A 99 1.69 -12.11 -14.47
C PRO A 99 2.78 -13.10 -14.05
N THR A 100 3.29 -13.00 -12.82
CA THR A 100 4.31 -13.89 -12.27
C THR A 100 3.72 -15.03 -11.40
N GLY A 101 2.40 -15.21 -11.41
CA GLY A 101 1.70 -16.20 -10.59
C GLY A 101 0.81 -15.59 -9.51
N LEU A 102 0.34 -16.42 -8.58
CA LEU A 102 -0.56 -16.02 -7.50
C LEU A 102 0.18 -15.30 -6.38
N ARG A 103 -0.40 -14.23 -5.81
CA ARG A 103 0.19 -13.48 -4.69
C ARG A 103 -0.85 -13.13 -3.63
N SER A 104 -0.45 -13.25 -2.37
CA SER A 104 -1.25 -12.81 -1.22
C SER A 104 -0.69 -11.56 -0.54
N ILE A 105 0.48 -11.07 -0.97
CA ILE A 105 1.16 -9.94 -0.34
C ILE A 105 1.45 -8.87 -1.41
N PHE A 106 1.01 -7.66 -1.10
CA PHE A 106 1.16 -6.46 -1.92
C PHE A 106 1.72 -5.30 -1.10
N TYR A 107 2.32 -4.33 -1.77
CA TYR A 107 2.81 -3.11 -1.15
C TYR A 107 2.19 -1.89 -1.81
N VAL A 108 1.67 -0.97 -0.99
CA VAL A 108 1.14 0.30 -1.49
C VAL A 108 2.32 1.19 -1.86
N GLU A 109 2.43 1.54 -3.14
CA GLU A 109 3.52 2.39 -3.63
C GLU A 109 3.02 3.47 -4.59
N ASP A 110 1.74 3.44 -4.92
CA ASP A 110 1.17 4.30 -5.93
C ASP A 110 -0.22 4.78 -5.54
N THR A 111 -0.75 5.74 -6.29
CA THR A 111 -2.13 6.22 -6.15
C THR A 111 -2.83 6.19 -7.50
N GLY A 112 -4.03 5.63 -7.53
CA GLY A 112 -4.89 5.57 -8.71
C GLY A 112 -6.23 6.26 -8.46
N ASP A 113 -7.06 6.34 -9.50
CA ASP A 113 -8.37 7.03 -9.47
C ASP A 113 -8.31 8.36 -8.70
N THR A 114 -7.30 9.18 -9.04
CA THR A 114 -6.86 10.31 -8.20
C THR A 114 -7.88 11.43 -8.10
N ASN A 115 -8.84 11.49 -9.01
CA ASN A 115 -9.99 12.41 -8.99
C ASN A 115 -11.29 11.74 -8.52
N TYR A 116 -11.22 10.49 -8.05
CA TYR A 116 -12.35 9.67 -7.61
C TYR A 116 -13.41 9.44 -8.70
N ALA A 117 -13.04 9.48 -9.99
CA ALA A 117 -14.01 9.35 -11.07
C ALA A 117 -14.67 7.97 -11.09
N ARG A 118 -13.90 6.89 -10.86
CA ARG A 118 -14.43 5.51 -10.83
C ARG A 118 -15.20 5.25 -9.55
N TYR A 119 -14.72 5.76 -8.40
CA TYR A 119 -15.46 5.73 -7.14
C TYR A 119 -16.82 6.43 -7.25
N ASN A 120 -16.86 7.67 -7.74
CA ASN A 120 -18.10 8.44 -7.89
C ASN A 120 -19.08 7.83 -8.92
N ALA A 121 -18.56 7.08 -9.89
CA ALA A 121 -19.35 6.32 -10.85
C ALA A 121 -19.86 4.96 -10.29
N GLY A 122 -19.58 4.64 -9.03
CA GLY A 122 -19.98 3.39 -8.38
C GLY A 122 -19.21 2.15 -8.87
N LYS A 123 -18.07 2.34 -9.53
CA LYS A 123 -17.24 1.24 -10.08
C LYS A 123 -16.18 0.72 -9.12
N LEU A 124 -15.88 1.49 -8.08
CA LEU A 124 -14.92 1.15 -7.03
C LEU A 124 -15.51 1.52 -5.68
N THR A 125 -15.21 0.75 -4.65
CA THR A 125 -15.43 1.17 -3.26
C THR A 125 -14.33 2.13 -2.81
N TYR A 126 -14.57 2.82 -1.68
CA TYR A 126 -13.61 3.79 -1.11
C TYR A 126 -12.27 3.14 -0.71
N HIS A 127 -12.25 1.82 -0.52
CA HIS A 127 -11.02 1.08 -0.35
C HIS A 127 -10.90 0.14 -1.55
N TRP A 128 -9.90 0.35 -2.39
CA TRP A 128 -9.62 -0.52 -3.52
C TRP A 128 -8.11 -0.59 -3.71
N ILE A 129 -7.67 -1.60 -4.45
CA ILE A 129 -6.30 -1.72 -4.92
C ILE A 129 -6.26 -1.92 -6.43
N ASP A 130 -5.43 -1.16 -7.14
CA ASP A 130 -5.04 -1.48 -8.53
C ASP A 130 -3.79 -2.35 -8.49
N VAL A 131 -3.81 -3.53 -9.09
CA VAL A 131 -2.64 -4.41 -9.08
C VAL A 131 -1.76 -4.12 -10.27
N TYR A 132 -0.49 -3.78 -10.01
CA TYR A 132 0.48 -3.58 -11.09
C TYR A 132 0.84 -4.91 -11.77
N CYS A 133 0.53 -4.99 -13.07
CA CYS A 133 0.72 -6.14 -13.94
C CYS A 133 1.89 -5.95 -14.93
N GLY A 134 2.77 -4.98 -14.69
CA GLY A 134 3.91 -4.72 -15.57
C GLY A 134 3.60 -3.71 -16.67
N ALA A 135 4.65 -3.28 -17.38
CA ALA A 135 4.56 -2.31 -18.46
C ALA A 135 3.54 -2.73 -19.54
N SER A 136 2.97 -1.75 -20.26
CA SER A 136 1.98 -1.93 -21.34
C SER A 136 2.53 -2.73 -22.54
N THR A 137 2.72 -4.03 -22.34
CA THR A 137 3.03 -5.03 -23.36
C THR A 137 1.76 -5.80 -23.72
N SER A 138 1.66 -6.33 -24.93
CA SER A 138 0.48 -7.09 -25.35
C SER A 138 0.10 -8.23 -24.38
N SER A 139 1.09 -8.89 -23.78
CA SER A 139 0.88 -9.95 -22.78
C SER A 139 0.29 -9.42 -21.47
N ASN A 140 0.80 -8.30 -20.95
CA ASN A 140 0.29 -7.72 -19.70
C ASN A 140 -1.11 -7.11 -19.89
N ILE A 141 -1.37 -6.53 -21.07
CA ILE A 141 -2.69 -6.03 -21.46
C ILE A 141 -3.68 -7.20 -21.55
N ALA A 142 -3.29 -8.31 -22.18
CA ALA A 142 -4.13 -9.51 -22.24
C ALA A 142 -4.40 -10.09 -20.85
N PHE A 143 -3.38 -10.11 -19.97
CA PHE A 143 -3.54 -10.51 -18.59
C PHE A 143 -4.57 -9.64 -17.84
N ALA A 144 -4.42 -8.32 -17.91
CA ALA A 144 -5.35 -7.38 -17.28
C ALA A 144 -6.79 -7.56 -17.81
N ASN A 145 -6.97 -7.68 -19.13
CA ASN A 145 -8.28 -7.95 -19.74
C ASN A 145 -8.94 -9.23 -19.23
N ASN A 146 -8.17 -10.32 -19.12
CA ASN A 146 -8.69 -11.61 -18.68
C ASN A 146 -9.10 -11.61 -17.19
N ASN A 147 -8.50 -10.74 -16.38
CA ASN A 147 -8.74 -10.69 -14.94
C ASN A 147 -9.66 -9.52 -14.52
N LEU A 148 -9.87 -8.51 -15.38
CA LEU A 148 -10.82 -7.41 -15.18
C LEU A 148 -12.25 -7.90 -15.01
N ASN A 149 -12.68 -8.85 -15.84
CA ASN A 149 -14.04 -9.41 -15.78
C ASN A 149 -14.23 -10.40 -14.61
N ALA A 150 -13.16 -10.75 -13.88
CA ALA A 150 -13.21 -11.75 -12.82
C ALA A 150 -13.55 -11.19 -11.43
N ILE A 151 -13.52 -9.85 -11.25
CA ILE A 151 -13.59 -9.18 -9.94
C ILE A 151 -14.72 -8.14 -9.88
N GLU A 152 -15.96 -8.62 -10.02
CA GLU A 152 -17.12 -8.09 -9.30
C GLU A 152 -17.49 -9.03 -8.13
N ARG A 153 -16.53 -9.82 -7.64
CA ARG A 153 -16.81 -10.92 -6.70
C ARG A 153 -16.45 -10.57 -5.26
N ASN A 154 -17.49 -10.12 -4.55
CA ASN A 154 -17.82 -10.44 -3.15
C ASN A 154 -16.65 -10.86 -2.26
N TYR A 155 -15.97 -9.90 -1.64
CA TYR A 155 -15.24 -10.16 -0.40
C TYR A 155 -16.18 -9.84 0.77
N MET A 156 -16.77 -10.88 1.37
CA MET A 156 -17.75 -10.85 2.47
C MET A 156 -17.14 -10.46 3.84
N TRP A 157 -18.00 -9.94 4.73
CA TRP A 157 -17.73 -9.23 6.00
C TRP A 157 -18.00 -10.11 7.21
N GLU A 158 -17.25 -9.93 8.30
CA GLU A 158 -17.69 -9.80 9.71
C GLU A 158 -16.63 -8.89 10.41
N ASN A 159 -16.89 -7.86 11.24
CA ASN A 159 -18.06 -7.32 11.95
C ASN A 159 -18.02 -5.79 12.02
#